data_AF-A0A7X3RBR0-F1
#
_entry.id   AF-A0A7X3RBR0-F1
#
_cell.length_a   1.000
_cell.length_b   1.000
_cell.length_c   1.000
_cell.angle_alpha   90.00
_cell.angle_beta   90.00
_cell.angle_gamma   90.00
#
_symmetry.space_group_name_H-M   'P 1'
#
loop_
_entity.id
_entity.type
_entity.pdbx_description
1 polymer ?
#
loop_
_entity_poly.entity_id
_entity_poly.type
_entity_poly.pdbx_seq_one_letter_code
_entity_poly.pdbx_strand_id
1 'polypeptide(L)'
;MTLTTNNTRYLLKQLPAIEKLLNTQEMLDLQATYARPLVTEALRDAVADIRAEILSGNYSQLPEQTEYAERTRQKIAAKTAPRMRPVVNATGTVTHTNLGRSLLSDAACAAIQQAAENYVNLEYDIDTGQRGHRDRITEPFLQQLTGCEASTVVNNNAAAVLIALQTIARGKEVIVSRGELIEIGGAFRIPDVMAASGAILREVGTTNRTHLRDYAEAINENTGLLLKVHPSNYKILGFTSTPTMEELTELGAERGIPTMEDLGSGALIDMTQYGLPHEPLVGERIDSGVDIVTFSGDKLLGGPQAGIIVGKAEWIEKMRKNPMMRALRVDKLIIAGLSATLQRYLTDGAAIAEQFPMLNRYTRSIETLHAIAKQLTVQLQDIFGEKIDVQISETYGQIGSGALPIETLPSVALVLESREVSAETLAAAFRNATIPIIGRIKDGLFWLDLRTVYGREQAWIVEAATQIAETL
;
A
#
# COMPACT_ATOMS: atom_id res chain seq x y z
N MET A 1 1.61 -49.77 -31.18
CA MET A 1 0.55 -48.75 -31.08
C MET A 1 -0.83 -49.30 -30.67
N THR A 2 -1.15 -50.57 -30.96
CA THR A 2 -2.45 -51.20 -30.62
C THR A 2 -2.60 -51.66 -29.16
N LEU A 3 -1.49 -51.98 -28.47
CA LEU A 3 -1.52 -52.40 -27.06
C LEU A 3 -1.74 -51.22 -26.10
N THR A 4 -1.11 -50.07 -26.36
CA THR A 4 -1.25 -48.85 -25.54
C THR A 4 -2.65 -48.23 -25.66
N THR A 5 -3.23 -48.19 -26.85
CA THR A 5 -4.60 -47.68 -27.08
C THR A 5 -5.68 -48.54 -26.42
N ASN A 6 -5.48 -49.86 -26.35
CA ASN A 6 -6.37 -50.78 -25.64
C ASN A 6 -6.30 -50.59 -24.11
N ASN A 7 -5.11 -50.34 -23.55
CA ASN A 7 -4.96 -50.10 -22.11
C ASN A 7 -5.60 -48.77 -21.67
N THR A 8 -5.36 -47.67 -22.40
CA THR A 8 -5.99 -46.37 -22.10
C THR A 8 -7.51 -46.45 -22.10
N ARG A 9 -8.12 -47.11 -23.10
CA ARG A 9 -9.57 -47.27 -23.18
C ARG A 9 -10.14 -48.14 -22.05
N TYR A 10 -9.38 -49.12 -21.59
CA TYR A 10 -9.73 -49.96 -20.44
C TYR A 10 -9.72 -49.14 -19.15
N LEU A 11 -8.65 -48.40 -18.86
CA LEU A 11 -8.51 -47.56 -17.66
C LEU A 11 -9.60 -46.48 -17.57
N LEU A 12 -9.91 -45.79 -18.69
CA LEU A 12 -10.96 -44.77 -18.72
C LEU A 12 -12.35 -45.31 -18.36
N LYS A 13 -12.66 -46.54 -18.76
CA LYS A 13 -13.93 -47.20 -18.40
C LYS A 13 -13.99 -47.62 -16.94
N GLN A 14 -12.85 -47.80 -16.29
CA GLN A 14 -12.77 -48.22 -14.90
C GLN A 14 -12.65 -47.05 -13.91
N LEU A 15 -12.53 -45.81 -14.38
CA LEU A 15 -12.55 -44.63 -13.51
C LEU A 15 -13.77 -44.67 -12.59
N PRO A 16 -13.59 -44.61 -11.25
CA PRO A 16 -14.70 -44.66 -10.31
C PRO A 16 -15.68 -43.50 -10.52
N ALA A 17 -16.97 -43.76 -10.27
CA ALA A 17 -17.95 -42.69 -10.21
C ALA A 17 -17.59 -41.72 -9.06
N ILE A 18 -17.82 -40.42 -9.27
CA ILE A 18 -17.56 -39.38 -8.24
C ILE A 18 -18.24 -39.74 -6.92
N GLU A 19 -19.50 -40.19 -6.95
CA GLU A 19 -20.23 -40.57 -5.74
C GLU A 19 -19.59 -41.75 -5.01
N LYS A 20 -18.98 -42.70 -5.72
CA LYS A 20 -18.25 -43.81 -5.09
C LYS A 20 -17.01 -43.30 -4.36
N LEU A 21 -16.26 -42.40 -4.98
CA LEU A 21 -15.09 -41.78 -4.36
C LEU A 21 -15.47 -40.91 -3.17
N LEU A 22 -16.57 -40.15 -3.24
CA LEU A 22 -17.06 -39.33 -2.13
C LEU A 22 -17.42 -40.13 -0.87
N ASN A 23 -17.69 -41.43 -1.00
CA ASN A 23 -17.99 -42.32 0.12
C ASN A 23 -16.77 -43.14 0.61
N THR A 24 -15.57 -42.86 0.10
CA THR A 24 -14.31 -43.41 0.65
C THR A 24 -13.93 -42.71 1.95
N GLN A 25 -13.18 -43.38 2.82
CA GLN A 25 -12.80 -42.81 4.12
C GLN A 25 -12.00 -41.51 3.94
N GLU A 26 -11.10 -41.48 2.97
CA GLU A 26 -10.25 -40.32 2.68
C GLU A 26 -11.06 -39.08 2.25
N MET A 27 -12.15 -39.28 1.50
CA MET A 27 -13.05 -38.18 1.12
C MET A 27 -14.02 -37.80 2.23
N LEU A 28 -14.40 -38.74 3.10
CA LEU A 28 -15.18 -38.44 4.31
C LEU A 28 -14.36 -37.60 5.29
N ASP A 29 -13.06 -37.87 5.43
CA ASP A 29 -12.15 -37.06 6.25
C ASP A 29 -12.04 -35.63 5.72
N LEU A 30 -11.97 -35.45 4.40
CA LEU A 30 -12.04 -34.12 3.78
C LEU A 30 -13.40 -33.45 4.03
N GLN A 31 -14.50 -34.20 3.99
CA GLN A 31 -15.85 -33.68 4.27
C GLN A 31 -16.09 -33.32 5.75
N ALA A 32 -15.29 -33.88 6.67
CA ALA A 32 -15.32 -33.46 8.08
C ALA A 32 -14.77 -32.04 8.28
N THR A 33 -13.90 -31.58 7.38
CA THR A 33 -13.27 -30.24 7.43
C THR A 33 -13.92 -29.26 6.45
N TYR A 34 -14.29 -29.72 5.26
CA TYR A 34 -14.77 -28.90 4.15
C TYR A 34 -16.21 -29.27 3.77
N ALA A 35 -16.99 -28.27 3.36
CA ALA A 35 -18.35 -28.52 2.89
C ALA A 35 -18.35 -29.46 1.68
N ARG A 36 -19.23 -30.48 1.69
CA ARG A 36 -19.36 -31.49 0.62
C ARG A 36 -19.39 -30.92 -0.81
N PRO A 37 -20.06 -29.77 -1.11
CA PRO A 37 -20.01 -29.17 -2.45
C PRO A 37 -18.59 -28.86 -2.92
N LEU A 38 -17.74 -28.29 -2.05
CA LEU A 38 -16.35 -27.97 -2.36
C LEU A 38 -15.52 -29.24 -2.61
N VAL A 39 -15.68 -30.26 -1.76
CA VAL A 39 -15.00 -31.55 -1.93
C VAL A 39 -15.42 -32.21 -3.25
N THR A 40 -16.71 -32.17 -3.57
CA THR A 40 -17.26 -32.73 -4.81
C THR A 40 -16.70 -32.03 -6.06
N GLU A 41 -16.63 -30.70 -6.05
CA GLU A 41 -16.06 -29.92 -7.14
C GLU A 41 -14.56 -30.21 -7.31
N ALA A 42 -13.80 -30.14 -6.22
CA ALA A 42 -12.36 -30.42 -6.24
C ALA A 42 -12.04 -31.85 -6.69
N LEU A 43 -12.87 -32.83 -6.28
CA LEU A 43 -12.75 -34.22 -6.72
C LEU A 43 -13.06 -34.37 -8.21
N ARG A 44 -14.04 -33.64 -8.74
CA ARG A 44 -14.32 -33.63 -10.18
C ARG A 44 -13.13 -33.09 -10.96
N ASP A 45 -12.52 -32.00 -10.50
CA ASP A 45 -11.31 -31.44 -11.10
C ASP A 45 -10.14 -32.43 -11.04
N ALA A 46 -9.91 -33.06 -9.87
CA ALA A 46 -8.86 -34.07 -9.71
C ALA A 46 -9.06 -35.29 -10.62
N VAL A 47 -10.30 -35.79 -10.73
CA VAL A 47 -10.64 -36.90 -11.64
C VAL A 47 -10.51 -36.49 -13.11
N ALA A 48 -10.77 -35.22 -13.44
CA ALA A 48 -10.56 -34.68 -14.80
C ALA A 48 -9.08 -34.65 -15.17
N ASP A 49 -8.19 -34.22 -14.27
CA ASP A 49 -6.74 -34.24 -14.47
C ASP A 49 -6.22 -35.67 -14.66
N ILE A 50 -6.61 -36.59 -13.77
CA ILE A 50 -6.29 -38.03 -13.87
C ILE A 50 -6.76 -38.58 -15.23
N ARG A 51 -7.98 -38.22 -15.66
CA ARG A 51 -8.51 -38.64 -16.95
C ARG A 51 -7.63 -38.16 -18.11
N ALA A 52 -7.18 -36.91 -18.06
CA ALA A 52 -6.29 -36.35 -19.08
C ALA A 52 -4.92 -37.06 -19.11
N GLU A 53 -4.37 -37.39 -17.94
CA GLU A 53 -3.11 -38.13 -17.81
C GLU A 53 -3.21 -39.60 -18.27
N ILE A 54 -4.35 -40.25 -18.04
CA ILE A 54 -4.62 -41.58 -18.61
C ILE A 54 -4.65 -41.50 -20.15
N LEU A 55 -5.27 -40.45 -20.71
CA LEU A 55 -5.31 -40.21 -22.16
C LEU A 55 -3.93 -39.93 -22.76
N SER A 56 -3.03 -39.27 -22.03
CA SER A 56 -1.64 -39.03 -22.47
C SER A 56 -0.73 -40.25 -22.29
N GLY A 57 -1.22 -41.34 -21.68
CA GLY A 57 -0.46 -42.57 -21.48
C GLY A 57 0.43 -42.58 -20.23
N ASN A 58 0.20 -41.65 -19.29
CA ASN A 58 0.98 -41.54 -18.06
C ASN A 58 0.61 -42.57 -16.99
N TYR A 59 -0.44 -43.38 -17.23
CA TYR A 59 -0.89 -44.43 -16.32
C TYR A 59 -0.86 -45.80 -16.98
N SER A 60 -0.22 -46.75 -16.30
CA SER A 60 -0.29 -48.19 -16.60
C SER A 60 -1.44 -48.90 -15.88
N GLN A 61 -1.88 -48.34 -14.75
CA GLN A 61 -2.96 -48.83 -13.88
C GLN A 61 -3.78 -47.65 -13.32
N LEU A 62 -4.95 -47.91 -12.72
CA LEU A 62 -5.71 -46.85 -12.07
C LEU A 62 -4.98 -46.32 -10.81
N PRO A 63 -5.10 -45.01 -10.53
CA PRO A 63 -4.67 -44.44 -9.25
C PRO A 63 -5.29 -45.13 -8.04
N GLU A 64 -4.56 -45.16 -6.93
CA GLU A 64 -5.09 -45.55 -5.63
C GLU A 64 -6.04 -44.49 -5.06
N GLN A 65 -6.91 -44.87 -4.11
CA GLN A 65 -7.85 -43.94 -3.46
C GLN A 65 -7.13 -42.76 -2.79
N THR A 66 -5.96 -43.02 -2.23
CA THR A 66 -5.05 -42.05 -1.62
C THR A 66 -4.60 -40.98 -2.61
N GLU A 67 -4.37 -41.33 -3.89
CA GLU A 67 -3.98 -40.35 -4.91
C GLU A 67 -5.14 -39.44 -5.31
N TYR A 68 -6.36 -39.96 -5.45
CA TYR A 68 -7.55 -39.13 -5.65
C TYR A 68 -7.74 -38.16 -4.48
N ALA A 69 -7.54 -38.64 -3.25
CA ALA A 69 -7.64 -37.83 -2.03
C ALA A 69 -6.58 -36.73 -1.97
N GLU A 70 -5.33 -37.06 -2.30
CA GLU A 70 -4.24 -36.09 -2.32
C GLU A 70 -4.47 -35.00 -3.37
N ARG A 71 -4.80 -35.37 -4.61
CA ARG A 71 -5.11 -34.40 -5.66
C ARG A 71 -6.34 -33.56 -5.31
N THR A 72 -7.36 -34.16 -4.72
CA THR A 72 -8.54 -33.43 -4.23
C THR A 72 -8.14 -32.43 -3.14
N ARG A 73 -7.30 -32.83 -2.19
CA ARG A 73 -6.77 -31.94 -1.14
C ARG A 73 -5.99 -30.78 -1.73
N GLN A 74 -5.14 -31.02 -2.74
CA GLN A 74 -4.39 -29.97 -3.45
C GLN A 74 -5.33 -28.99 -4.17
N LYS A 75 -6.37 -29.50 -4.85
CA LYS A 75 -7.40 -28.66 -5.49
C LYS A 75 -8.19 -27.83 -4.47
N ILE A 76 -8.56 -28.42 -3.34
CA ILE A 76 -9.21 -27.70 -2.24
C ILE A 76 -8.28 -26.60 -1.73
N ALA A 77 -7.03 -26.94 -1.39
CA ALA A 77 -6.04 -25.98 -0.88
C ALA A 77 -5.82 -24.82 -1.86
N ALA A 78 -5.72 -25.09 -3.16
CA ALA A 78 -5.60 -24.04 -4.18
C ALA A 78 -6.85 -23.15 -4.29
N LYS A 79 -8.06 -23.73 -4.17
CA LYS A 79 -9.33 -22.97 -4.20
C LYS A 79 -9.57 -22.15 -2.94
N THR A 80 -9.14 -22.64 -1.78
CA THR A 80 -9.35 -22.00 -0.47
C THR A 80 -8.17 -21.14 -0.02
N ALA A 81 -7.05 -21.15 -0.74
CA ALA A 81 -5.89 -20.32 -0.45
C ALA A 81 -6.28 -18.82 -0.40
N PRO A 82 -5.83 -18.07 0.63
CA PRO A 82 -6.00 -16.63 0.67
C PRO A 82 -5.43 -15.97 -0.57
N ARG A 83 -6.23 -15.13 -1.24
CA ARG A 83 -5.76 -14.35 -2.40
C ARG A 83 -4.84 -13.20 -2.00
N MET A 84 -5.07 -12.65 -0.81
CA MET A 84 -4.19 -11.67 -0.16
C MET A 84 -3.31 -12.43 0.82
N ARG A 85 -2.00 -12.40 0.58
CA ARG A 85 -0.99 -13.07 1.39
C ARG A 85 0.17 -12.12 1.69
N PRO A 86 0.91 -12.33 2.79
CA PRO A 86 2.15 -11.61 3.04
C PRO A 86 3.13 -11.82 1.88
N VAL A 87 3.93 -10.80 1.60
CA VAL A 87 5.00 -10.84 0.61
C VAL A 87 6.22 -10.14 1.19
N VAL A 88 7.41 -10.59 0.80
CA VAL A 88 8.64 -9.85 1.07
C VAL A 88 8.84 -8.81 -0.01
N ASN A 89 8.86 -7.55 0.39
CA ASN A 89 9.30 -6.46 -0.47
C ASN A 89 10.84 -6.42 -0.46
N ALA A 90 11.46 -6.76 -1.57
CA ALA A 90 12.89 -6.63 -1.83
C ALA A 90 13.15 -5.82 -3.12
N THR A 91 12.23 -4.92 -3.49
CA THR A 91 12.36 -4.09 -4.71
C THR A 91 13.24 -2.86 -4.49
N GLY A 92 13.42 -2.46 -3.22
CA GLY A 92 14.11 -1.24 -2.82
C GLY A 92 13.19 -0.02 -2.73
N THR A 93 11.91 -0.16 -3.10
CA THR A 93 10.89 0.90 -2.91
C THR A 93 10.21 0.72 -1.56
N VAL A 94 10.38 1.66 -0.63
CA VAL A 94 9.86 1.53 0.74
C VAL A 94 8.33 1.66 0.79
N THR A 95 7.77 2.81 0.38
CA THR A 95 6.31 2.99 0.23
C THR A 95 5.86 2.49 -1.14
N HIS A 96 5.60 1.19 -1.22
CA HIS A 96 5.25 0.52 -2.46
C HIS A 96 3.73 0.42 -2.64
N THR A 97 3.17 1.12 -3.63
CA THR A 97 1.71 1.13 -3.90
C THR A 97 1.12 -0.26 -4.12
N ASN A 98 1.74 -1.06 -4.98
CA ASN A 98 1.23 -2.39 -5.29
C ASN A 98 1.32 -3.37 -4.12
N LEU A 99 2.18 -3.10 -3.12
CA LEU A 99 2.40 -3.98 -1.97
C LEU A 99 1.77 -3.43 -0.67
N GLY A 100 0.87 -2.45 -0.78
CA GLY A 100 0.07 -1.98 0.35
C GLY A 100 0.61 -0.75 1.10
N ARG A 101 1.58 -0.02 0.52
CA ARG A 101 2.15 1.22 1.07
C ARG A 101 2.79 1.05 2.46
N SER A 102 2.15 1.52 3.52
CA SER A 102 2.73 1.67 4.84
C SER A 102 2.46 0.46 5.73
N LEU A 103 3.53 -0.04 6.34
CA LEU A 103 3.46 -1.02 7.42
C LEU A 103 3.08 -0.31 8.72
N LEU A 104 2.11 -0.88 9.44
CA LEU A 104 1.66 -0.38 10.72
C LEU A 104 2.59 -0.82 11.84
N SER A 105 2.80 0.05 12.82
CA SER A 105 3.53 -0.30 14.05
C SER A 105 2.74 -1.30 14.91
N ASP A 106 3.43 -2.02 15.79
CA ASP A 106 2.80 -3.00 16.68
C ASP A 106 1.68 -2.37 17.53
N ALA A 107 1.86 -1.13 17.99
CA ALA A 107 0.83 -0.39 18.73
C ALA A 107 -0.42 -0.12 17.88
N ALA A 108 -0.25 0.23 16.60
CA ALA A 108 -1.36 0.44 15.69
C ALA A 108 -2.09 -0.89 15.35
N CYS A 109 -1.33 -1.97 15.13
CA CYS A 109 -1.88 -3.31 14.95
C CYS A 109 -2.67 -3.78 16.19
N ALA A 110 -2.12 -3.58 17.38
CA ALA A 110 -2.78 -3.92 18.64
C ALA A 110 -4.07 -3.11 18.84
N ALA A 111 -4.05 -1.81 18.56
CA ALA A 111 -5.25 -0.97 18.63
C ALA A 111 -6.34 -1.42 17.64
N ILE A 112 -5.96 -1.80 16.42
CA ILE A 112 -6.88 -2.38 15.43
C ILE A 112 -7.49 -3.69 15.95
N GLN A 113 -6.67 -4.59 16.48
CA GLN A 113 -7.13 -5.87 17.04
C GLN A 113 -8.12 -5.64 18.19
N GLN A 114 -7.78 -4.76 19.13
CA GLN A 114 -8.67 -4.40 20.25
C GLN A 114 -10.00 -3.83 19.75
N ALA A 115 -9.97 -2.95 18.75
CA ALA A 115 -11.17 -2.39 18.15
C ALA A 115 -11.99 -3.42 17.36
N ALA A 116 -11.36 -4.45 16.79
CA ALA A 116 -12.02 -5.53 16.07
C ALA A 116 -12.75 -6.49 17.04
N GLU A 117 -12.08 -6.86 18.13
CA GLU A 117 -12.54 -7.85 19.11
C GLU A 117 -13.62 -7.31 20.06
N ASN A 118 -13.69 -5.98 20.26
CA ASN A 118 -14.55 -5.37 21.27
C ASN A 118 -15.55 -4.36 20.70
N TYR A 119 -16.60 -4.09 21.48
CA TYR A 119 -17.35 -2.84 21.38
C TYR A 119 -16.46 -1.68 21.82
N VAL A 120 -16.53 -0.55 21.11
CA VAL A 120 -15.68 0.62 21.37
C VAL A 120 -16.50 1.90 21.41
N ASN A 121 -16.00 2.89 22.13
CA ASN A 121 -16.61 4.22 22.32
C ASN A 121 -16.43 5.14 21.09
N LEU A 122 -16.64 4.61 19.89
CA LEU A 122 -16.37 5.28 18.61
C LEU A 122 -17.19 6.57 18.43
N GLU A 123 -18.50 6.51 18.70
CA GLU A 123 -19.43 7.64 18.61
C GLU A 123 -20.21 7.80 19.92
N TYR A 124 -19.64 7.35 21.05
CA TYR A 124 -20.30 7.37 22.35
C TYR A 124 -19.39 7.97 23.39
N ASP A 125 -19.77 9.12 23.92
CA ASP A 125 -19.02 9.79 24.95
C ASP A 125 -19.26 9.17 26.32
N ILE A 126 -18.18 8.72 26.95
CA ILE A 126 -18.22 7.99 28.21
C ILE A 126 -18.55 8.96 29.35
N ASP A 127 -18.01 10.17 29.31
CA ASP A 127 -18.16 11.13 30.41
C ASP A 127 -19.59 11.70 30.45
N THR A 128 -20.16 11.98 29.28
CA THR A 128 -21.52 12.53 29.17
C THR A 128 -22.61 11.45 29.02
N GLY A 129 -22.24 10.22 28.66
CA GLY A 129 -23.18 9.15 28.35
C GLY A 129 -24.02 9.37 27.09
N GLN A 130 -23.59 10.27 26.20
CA GLN A 130 -24.33 10.69 25.00
C GLN A 130 -23.62 10.29 23.70
N ARG A 131 -24.32 10.44 22.58
CA ARG A 131 -23.71 10.29 21.26
C ARG A 131 -22.66 11.40 21.04
N GLY A 132 -21.45 11.02 20.69
CA GLY A 132 -20.35 11.92 20.31
C GLY A 132 -19.96 11.80 18.84
N HIS A 133 -19.03 12.67 18.40
CA HIS A 133 -18.41 12.58 17.08
C HIS A 133 -17.14 11.72 17.13
N ARG A 134 -16.87 10.96 16.06
CA ARG A 134 -15.71 10.06 15.98
C ARG A 134 -14.36 10.78 15.92
N ASP A 135 -14.33 11.98 15.35
CA ASP A 135 -13.08 12.74 15.18
C ASP A 135 -12.41 13.07 16.51
N ARG A 136 -13.16 13.09 17.63
CA ARG A 136 -12.61 13.30 18.98
C ARG A 136 -11.48 12.33 19.36
N ILE A 137 -11.38 11.19 18.66
CA ILE A 137 -10.39 10.13 18.90
C ILE A 137 -9.03 10.48 18.27
N THR A 138 -9.01 11.30 17.21
CA THR A 138 -7.78 11.67 16.48
C THR A 138 -7.51 13.17 16.53
N GLU A 139 -8.54 14.00 16.64
CA GLU A 139 -8.45 15.46 16.58
C GLU A 139 -7.52 16.06 17.63
N PRO A 140 -7.56 15.67 18.93
CA PRO A 140 -6.64 16.24 19.92
C PRO A 140 -5.17 16.02 19.56
N PHE A 141 -4.85 14.85 19.00
CA PHE A 141 -3.48 14.55 18.56
C PHE A 141 -3.10 15.34 17.31
N LEU A 142 -4.00 15.47 16.35
CA LEU A 142 -3.76 16.28 15.15
C LEU A 142 -3.59 17.76 15.49
N GLN A 143 -4.39 18.31 16.40
CA GLN A 143 -4.23 19.68 16.90
C GLN A 143 -2.86 19.86 17.55
N GLN A 144 -2.44 18.93 18.40
CA GLN A 144 -1.14 19.01 19.06
C GLN A 144 0.04 18.86 18.08
N LEU A 145 -0.08 18.00 17.06
CA LEU A 145 0.98 17.73 16.09
C LEU A 145 1.10 18.78 14.99
N THR A 146 0.01 19.49 14.67
CA THR A 146 -0.04 20.37 13.49
C THR A 146 -0.39 21.81 13.82
N GLY A 147 -0.84 22.12 15.04
CA GLY A 147 -1.30 23.46 15.40
C GLY A 147 -2.67 23.84 14.81
N CYS A 148 -3.36 22.93 14.10
CA CYS A 148 -4.64 23.24 13.48
C CYS A 148 -5.74 23.56 14.51
N GLU A 149 -6.76 24.33 14.11
CA GLU A 149 -7.91 24.62 14.97
C GLU A 149 -8.84 23.40 15.09
N ALA A 150 -9.05 22.67 14.00
CA ALA A 150 -9.87 21.45 13.97
C ALA A 150 -9.40 20.48 12.88
N SER A 151 -9.88 19.24 12.95
CA SER A 151 -9.55 18.23 11.95
C SER A 151 -10.69 17.23 11.71
N THR A 152 -10.72 16.61 10.54
CA THR A 152 -11.62 15.49 10.27
C THR A 152 -10.93 14.41 9.45
N VAL A 153 -11.44 13.18 9.51
CA VAL A 153 -10.85 12.02 8.84
C VAL A 153 -11.89 11.34 7.96
N VAL A 154 -11.50 11.09 6.71
CA VAL A 154 -12.26 10.37 5.69
C VAL A 154 -11.50 9.16 5.17
N ASN A 155 -12.13 8.38 4.31
CA ASN A 155 -11.61 7.11 3.80
C ASN A 155 -10.18 7.17 3.22
N ASN A 156 -9.85 8.18 2.40
CA ASN A 156 -8.53 8.38 1.81
C ASN A 156 -8.35 9.85 1.38
N ASN A 157 -7.13 10.26 1.00
CA ASN A 157 -6.88 11.66 0.61
C ASN A 157 -7.69 12.11 -0.63
N ALA A 158 -8.01 11.18 -1.54
CA ALA A 158 -8.88 11.49 -2.67
C ALA A 158 -10.28 11.93 -2.20
N ALA A 159 -10.83 11.25 -1.19
CA ALA A 159 -12.06 11.64 -0.54
C ALA A 159 -11.93 12.97 0.21
N ALA A 160 -10.75 13.26 0.78
CA ALA A 160 -10.47 14.52 1.48
C ALA A 160 -10.52 15.72 0.53
N VAL A 161 -9.85 15.59 -0.62
CA VAL A 161 -9.90 16.60 -1.70
C VAL A 161 -11.33 16.77 -2.21
N LEU A 162 -12.03 15.67 -2.48
CA LEU A 162 -13.41 15.69 -2.97
C LEU A 162 -14.36 16.43 -2.00
N ILE A 163 -14.33 16.08 -0.70
CA ILE A 163 -15.24 16.67 0.28
C ILE A 163 -14.93 18.14 0.55
N ALA A 164 -13.65 18.52 0.58
CA ALA A 164 -13.24 19.91 0.73
C ALA A 164 -13.76 20.75 -0.44
N LEU A 165 -13.44 20.35 -1.68
CA LEU A 165 -13.89 21.05 -2.88
C LEU A 165 -15.41 21.15 -2.97
N GLN A 166 -16.13 20.06 -2.69
CA GLN A 166 -17.60 20.06 -2.73
C GLN A 166 -18.20 20.97 -1.66
N THR A 167 -17.57 21.07 -0.48
CA THR A 167 -18.09 21.87 0.62
C THR A 167 -17.85 23.37 0.38
N ILE A 168 -16.71 23.73 -0.20
CA ILE A 168 -16.26 25.13 -0.27
C ILE A 168 -16.64 25.77 -1.60
N ALA A 169 -16.50 25.02 -2.71
CA ALA A 169 -16.48 25.58 -4.05
C ALA A 169 -17.47 24.91 -5.01
N ARG A 170 -18.49 24.21 -4.51
CA ARG A 170 -19.55 23.68 -5.39
C ARG A 170 -20.26 24.82 -6.13
N GLY A 171 -20.23 24.75 -7.46
CA GLY A 171 -20.76 25.79 -8.36
C GLY A 171 -19.89 27.05 -8.44
N LYS A 172 -18.70 27.05 -7.85
CA LYS A 172 -17.74 28.16 -7.87
C LYS A 172 -16.44 27.77 -8.55
N GLU A 173 -15.69 28.77 -8.98
CA GLU A 173 -14.37 28.58 -9.59
C GLU A 173 -13.30 28.26 -8.52
N VAL A 174 -12.48 27.27 -8.82
CA VAL A 174 -11.30 26.91 -8.04
C VAL A 174 -10.07 27.18 -8.88
N ILE A 175 -9.26 28.14 -8.43
CA ILE A 175 -8.06 28.56 -9.15
C ILE A 175 -6.90 27.64 -8.77
N VAL A 176 -6.26 27.02 -9.76
CA VAL A 176 -5.15 26.09 -9.56
C VAL A 176 -4.15 26.19 -10.71
N SER A 177 -2.86 26.00 -10.41
CA SER A 177 -1.80 25.97 -11.41
C SER A 177 -2.00 24.81 -12.41
N ARG A 178 -1.83 25.08 -13.71
CA ARG A 178 -1.81 24.03 -14.75
C ARG A 178 -0.77 22.94 -14.47
N GLY A 179 0.37 23.34 -13.92
CA GLY A 179 1.45 22.43 -13.54
C GLY A 179 1.10 21.49 -12.39
N GLU A 180 -0.01 21.72 -11.69
CA GLU A 180 -0.46 21.00 -10.49
C GLU A 180 -1.70 20.11 -10.77
N LEU A 181 -2.15 20.01 -12.03
CA LEU A 181 -3.23 19.12 -12.47
C LEU A 181 -2.73 17.67 -12.69
N ILE A 182 -2.43 17.01 -11.57
CA ILE A 182 -1.65 15.76 -11.55
C ILE A 182 -2.52 14.51 -11.63
N GLU A 183 -1.88 13.41 -12.03
CA GLU A 183 -2.42 12.05 -11.94
C GLU A 183 -1.59 11.23 -10.94
N ILE A 184 -2.27 10.62 -9.97
CA ILE A 184 -1.66 9.76 -8.95
C ILE A 184 -2.26 8.36 -9.04
N GLY A 185 -1.40 7.33 -9.05
CA GLY A 185 -1.82 5.94 -8.91
C GLY A 185 -2.71 5.40 -10.04
N GLY A 186 -2.69 6.03 -11.22
CA GLY A 186 -3.34 5.56 -12.46
C GLY A 186 -4.85 5.81 -12.58
N ALA A 187 -5.50 6.35 -11.54
CA ALA A 187 -6.95 6.60 -11.57
C ALA A 187 -7.39 7.87 -10.82
N PHE A 188 -6.52 8.46 -9.99
CA PHE A 188 -6.83 9.72 -9.33
C PHE A 188 -6.26 10.87 -10.14
N ARG A 189 -7.14 11.71 -10.71
CA ARG A 189 -6.78 12.90 -11.48
C ARG A 189 -7.46 14.10 -10.84
N ILE A 190 -6.68 15.13 -10.49
CA ILE A 190 -7.22 16.35 -9.88
C ILE A 190 -8.40 16.94 -10.69
N PRO A 191 -8.31 17.07 -12.03
CA PRO A 191 -9.44 17.56 -12.83
C PRO A 191 -10.73 16.74 -12.69
N ASP A 192 -10.61 15.41 -12.66
CA ASP A 192 -11.78 14.51 -12.60
C ASP A 192 -12.44 14.59 -11.22
N VAL A 193 -11.65 14.75 -10.16
CA VAL A 193 -12.13 14.92 -8.78
C VAL A 193 -12.80 16.29 -8.60
N MET A 194 -12.23 17.34 -9.17
CA MET A 194 -12.85 18.68 -9.17
C MET A 194 -14.19 18.68 -9.92
N ALA A 195 -14.25 18.03 -11.08
CA ALA A 195 -15.51 17.87 -11.80
C ALA A 195 -16.56 17.11 -10.96
N ALA A 196 -16.16 16.01 -10.30
CA ALA A 196 -17.04 15.22 -9.44
C ALA A 196 -17.50 15.98 -8.18
N SER A 197 -16.69 16.91 -7.65
CA SER A 197 -17.06 17.75 -6.51
C SER A 197 -18.10 18.81 -6.87
N GLY A 198 -18.30 19.07 -8.18
CA GLY A 198 -19.10 20.17 -8.70
C GLY A 198 -18.39 21.52 -8.64
N ALA A 199 -17.07 21.53 -8.42
CA ALA A 199 -16.26 22.73 -8.55
C ALA A 199 -15.98 23.03 -10.03
N ILE A 200 -15.79 24.29 -10.36
CA ILE A 200 -15.45 24.74 -11.71
C ILE A 200 -13.93 24.93 -11.76
N LEU A 201 -13.24 24.11 -12.55
CA LEU A 201 -11.78 24.22 -12.71
C LEU A 201 -11.41 25.53 -13.41
N ARG A 202 -10.61 26.37 -12.75
CA ARG A 202 -10.03 27.59 -13.31
C ARG A 202 -8.50 27.49 -13.30
N GLU A 203 -7.95 26.88 -14.34
CA GLU A 203 -6.52 26.63 -14.45
C GLU A 203 -5.71 27.87 -14.90
N VAL A 204 -4.59 28.14 -14.24
CA VAL A 204 -3.74 29.33 -14.46
C VAL A 204 -2.27 28.97 -14.72
N GLY A 205 -1.49 29.94 -15.21
CA GLY A 205 -0.07 29.76 -15.50
C GLY A 205 0.19 28.77 -16.64
N THR A 206 1.31 28.05 -16.55
CA THR A 206 1.75 27.02 -17.51
C THR A 206 2.27 25.78 -16.77
N THR A 207 2.58 24.71 -17.49
CA THR A 207 3.03 23.45 -16.89
C THR A 207 4.26 23.62 -16.00
N ASN A 208 5.28 24.35 -16.46
CA ASN A 208 6.54 24.52 -15.75
C ASN A 208 6.59 25.84 -14.94
N ARG A 209 5.84 26.87 -15.35
CA ARG A 209 5.89 28.19 -14.72
C ARG A 209 4.50 28.72 -14.43
N THR A 210 4.26 28.94 -13.15
CA THR A 210 3.12 29.70 -12.63
C THR A 210 3.67 30.79 -11.71
N HIS A 211 3.05 31.97 -11.80
CA HIS A 211 3.41 33.15 -11.03
C HIS A 211 2.19 33.61 -10.22
N LEU A 212 2.42 34.34 -9.12
CA LEU A 212 1.33 34.83 -8.26
C LEU A 212 0.32 35.69 -9.04
N ARG A 213 0.80 36.49 -10.01
CA ARG A 213 -0.06 37.29 -10.89
C ARG A 213 -1.08 36.44 -11.67
N ASP A 214 -0.72 35.21 -12.03
CA ASP A 214 -1.60 34.34 -12.82
C ASP A 214 -2.81 33.92 -11.97
N TYR A 215 -2.61 33.73 -10.66
CA TYR A 215 -3.70 33.54 -9.70
C TYR A 215 -4.50 34.84 -9.53
N ALA A 216 -3.84 35.96 -9.26
CA ALA A 216 -4.50 37.24 -8.99
C ALA A 216 -5.40 37.73 -10.15
N GLU A 217 -4.94 37.58 -11.40
CA GLU A 217 -5.68 37.96 -12.61
C GLU A 217 -6.89 37.07 -12.89
N ALA A 218 -6.90 35.83 -12.37
CA ALA A 218 -8.00 34.90 -12.57
C ALA A 218 -9.14 35.07 -11.56
N ILE A 219 -8.90 35.78 -10.45
CA ILE A 219 -9.90 36.02 -9.40
C ILE A 219 -11.06 36.86 -9.93
N ASN A 220 -12.28 36.41 -9.66
CA ASN A 220 -13.54 37.08 -9.99
C ASN A 220 -14.62 36.76 -8.94
N GLU A 221 -15.84 37.28 -9.14
CA GLU A 221 -16.97 37.10 -8.22
C GLU A 221 -17.41 35.64 -8.02
N ASN A 222 -17.08 34.75 -8.96
CA ASN A 222 -17.39 33.33 -8.88
C ASN A 222 -16.27 32.51 -8.23
N THR A 223 -15.12 33.12 -7.89
CA THR A 223 -14.00 32.42 -7.25
C THR A 223 -14.38 31.98 -5.83
N GLY A 224 -14.23 30.69 -5.56
CA GLY A 224 -14.55 30.07 -4.27
C GLY A 224 -13.35 29.57 -3.48
N LEU A 225 -12.21 29.30 -4.15
CA LEU A 225 -11.04 28.69 -3.52
C LEU A 225 -9.78 28.94 -4.34
N LEU A 226 -8.67 29.22 -3.67
CA LEU A 226 -7.32 29.10 -4.23
C LEU A 226 -6.75 27.74 -3.82
N LEU A 227 -6.46 26.89 -4.80
CA LEU A 227 -5.95 25.54 -4.58
C LEU A 227 -4.49 25.45 -4.99
N LYS A 228 -3.71 24.81 -4.12
CA LYS A 228 -2.36 24.33 -4.39
C LYS A 228 -2.31 22.82 -4.25
N VAL A 229 -1.65 22.11 -5.18
CA VAL A 229 -1.45 20.66 -5.09
C VAL A 229 0.03 20.35 -5.09
N HIS A 230 0.50 19.61 -4.09
CA HIS A 230 1.90 19.22 -3.99
C HIS A 230 2.24 18.12 -5.01
N PRO A 231 3.30 18.29 -5.84
CA PRO A 231 3.70 17.31 -6.85
C PRO A 231 4.41 16.10 -6.21
N SER A 232 3.65 15.26 -5.52
CA SER A 232 4.16 14.19 -4.66
C SER A 232 4.67 12.94 -5.40
N ASN A 233 4.42 12.82 -6.70
CA ASN A 233 4.75 11.63 -7.50
C ASN A 233 5.54 11.91 -8.79
N TYR A 234 5.91 13.16 -9.06
CA TYR A 234 6.82 13.57 -10.13
C TYR A 234 7.51 14.88 -9.74
N LYS A 235 8.52 15.32 -10.51
CA LYS A 235 9.16 16.61 -10.31
C LYS A 235 9.53 17.20 -11.67
N ILE A 236 9.27 18.49 -11.84
CA ILE A 236 9.65 19.23 -13.05
C ILE A 236 11.02 19.84 -12.83
N LEU A 237 11.97 19.55 -13.72
CA LEU A 237 13.34 20.07 -13.68
C LEU A 237 13.56 21.12 -14.79
N GLY A 238 14.52 22.03 -14.59
CA GLY A 238 14.85 23.11 -15.52
C GLY A 238 14.24 24.46 -15.11
N PHE A 239 13.71 25.21 -16.09
CA PHE A 239 13.09 26.52 -15.83
C PHE A 239 11.70 26.37 -15.24
N THR A 240 11.62 26.30 -13.92
CA THR A 240 10.37 26.20 -13.17
C THR A 240 10.13 27.40 -12.26
N SER A 241 8.86 27.68 -11.98
CA SER A 241 8.42 28.70 -11.03
C SER A 241 7.05 28.30 -10.51
N THR A 242 6.86 28.41 -9.21
CA THR A 242 5.57 28.15 -8.56
C THR A 242 5.44 29.10 -7.38
N PRO A 243 4.28 29.75 -7.17
CA PRO A 243 4.06 30.57 -5.98
C PRO A 243 4.20 29.73 -4.72
N THR A 244 4.76 30.32 -3.66
CA THR A 244 4.79 29.68 -2.35
C THR A 244 3.38 29.63 -1.76
N MET A 245 3.21 28.82 -0.71
CA MET A 245 1.89 28.75 -0.07
C MET A 245 1.59 30.05 0.69
N GLU A 246 2.61 30.67 1.27
CA GLU A 246 2.55 31.97 1.95
C GLU A 246 2.05 33.07 1.01
N GLU A 247 2.57 33.13 -0.22
CA GLU A 247 2.11 34.10 -1.22
C GLU A 247 0.62 33.90 -1.57
N LEU A 248 0.16 32.65 -1.62
CA LEU A 248 -1.24 32.33 -1.90
C LEU A 248 -2.16 32.62 -0.70
N THR A 249 -1.70 32.39 0.53
CA THR A 249 -2.47 32.72 1.74
C THR A 249 -2.60 34.23 1.91
N GLU A 250 -1.55 35.00 1.65
CA GLU A 250 -1.61 36.47 1.62
C GLU A 250 -2.60 36.98 0.58
N LEU A 251 -2.55 36.47 -0.66
CA LEU A 251 -3.50 36.81 -1.71
C LEU A 251 -4.94 36.42 -1.35
N GLY A 252 -5.13 35.24 -0.78
CA GLY A 252 -6.43 34.77 -0.30
C GLY A 252 -7.02 35.67 0.78
N ALA A 253 -6.19 36.08 1.74
CA ALA A 253 -6.57 37.01 2.80
C ALA A 253 -6.93 38.40 2.26
N GLU A 254 -6.15 38.96 1.32
CA GLU A 254 -6.43 40.25 0.66
C GLU A 254 -7.80 40.24 -0.05
N ARG A 255 -8.16 39.10 -0.66
CA ARG A 255 -9.35 38.96 -1.49
C ARG A 255 -10.55 38.32 -0.79
N GLY A 256 -10.39 37.88 0.45
CA GLY A 256 -11.43 37.18 1.21
C GLY A 256 -11.80 35.83 0.62
N ILE A 257 -10.84 35.11 0.04
CA ILE A 257 -11.01 33.80 -0.61
C ILE A 257 -10.22 32.77 0.19
N PRO A 258 -10.83 31.63 0.58
CA PRO A 258 -10.10 30.60 1.30
C PRO A 258 -9.03 29.94 0.43
N THR A 259 -8.04 29.38 1.10
CA THR A 259 -6.92 28.64 0.53
C THR A 259 -6.94 27.17 0.95
N MET A 260 -6.56 26.30 0.03
CA MET A 260 -6.40 24.88 0.33
C MET A 260 -5.11 24.36 -0.28
N GLU A 261 -4.38 23.54 0.48
CA GLU A 261 -3.27 22.75 -0.04
C GLU A 261 -3.57 21.25 0.05
N ASP A 262 -3.56 20.56 -1.09
CA ASP A 262 -3.44 19.11 -1.11
C ASP A 262 -1.95 18.74 -1.00
N LEU A 263 -1.48 18.58 0.23
CA LEU A 263 -0.10 18.24 0.54
C LEU A 263 0.19 16.76 0.19
N GLY A 264 -0.80 15.90 0.38
CA GLY A 264 -0.77 14.51 -0.07
C GLY A 264 0.16 13.56 0.71
N SER A 265 1.40 13.94 1.03
CA SER A 265 2.43 13.06 1.63
C SER A 265 2.22 12.80 3.12
N GLY A 266 1.77 13.83 3.86
CA GLY A 266 1.44 13.74 5.28
C GLY A 266 2.66 13.69 6.20
N ALA A 267 3.73 14.41 5.88
CA ALA A 267 4.89 14.53 6.75
C ALA A 267 4.53 15.32 8.03
N LEU A 268 4.73 14.69 9.20
CA LEU A 268 4.51 15.30 10.51
C LEU A 268 5.83 15.66 11.22
N ILE A 269 6.96 15.20 10.71
CA ILE A 269 8.29 15.45 11.28
C ILE A 269 9.26 15.81 10.16
N ASP A 270 10.25 16.63 10.49
CA ASP A 270 11.31 16.99 9.54
C ASP A 270 12.17 15.77 9.22
N MET A 271 12.09 15.28 7.99
CA MET A 271 12.83 14.10 7.56
C MET A 271 14.33 14.39 7.38
N THR A 272 14.73 15.67 7.25
CA THR A 272 16.14 16.06 7.08
C THR A 272 17.00 15.74 8.28
N GLN A 273 16.41 15.69 9.48
CA GLN A 273 17.09 15.25 10.69
C GLN A 273 17.60 13.80 10.60
N TYR A 274 17.06 13.01 9.66
CA TYR A 274 17.47 11.63 9.38
C TYR A 274 18.26 11.48 8.07
N GLY A 275 18.77 12.59 7.51
CA GLY A 275 19.51 12.57 6.24
C GLY A 275 18.63 12.32 5.02
N LEU A 276 17.32 12.50 5.14
CA LEU A 276 16.37 12.38 4.04
C LEU A 276 16.07 13.77 3.43
N PRO A 277 15.56 13.84 2.19
CA PRO A 277 15.14 15.10 1.58
C PRO A 277 14.07 15.80 2.41
N HIS A 278 14.08 17.13 2.34
CA HIS A 278 13.02 17.94 2.93
C HIS A 278 11.69 17.68 2.20
N GLU A 279 10.64 17.50 3.00
CA GLU A 279 9.26 17.39 2.57
C GLU A 279 8.45 18.38 3.42
N PRO A 280 7.51 19.15 2.84
CA PRO A 280 6.80 20.15 3.61
C PRO A 280 5.99 19.52 4.75
N LEU A 281 6.09 20.11 5.93
CA LEU A 281 5.38 19.60 7.11
C LEU A 281 3.96 20.12 7.15
N VAL A 282 3.04 19.28 7.63
CA VAL A 282 1.64 19.70 7.81
C VAL A 282 1.55 20.91 8.73
N GLY A 283 2.33 20.93 9.82
CA GLY A 283 2.36 22.06 10.77
C GLY A 283 2.86 23.37 10.13
N GLU A 284 3.92 23.30 9.32
CA GLU A 284 4.44 24.48 8.59
C GLU A 284 3.37 25.09 7.67
N ARG A 285 2.51 24.25 7.06
CA ARG A 285 1.40 24.73 6.23
C ARG A 285 0.30 25.39 7.03
N ILE A 286 -0.05 24.86 8.19
CA ILE A 286 -0.97 25.54 9.10
C ILE A 286 -0.40 26.88 9.54
N ASP A 287 0.87 26.93 9.94
CA ASP A 287 1.54 28.15 10.40
C ASP A 287 1.65 29.22 9.30
N SER A 288 1.72 28.82 8.02
CA SER A 288 1.68 29.72 6.87
C SER A 288 0.29 30.36 6.59
N GLY A 289 -0.73 30.01 7.39
CA GLY A 289 -2.06 30.60 7.32
C GLY A 289 -3.04 29.90 6.37
N VAL A 290 -2.71 28.69 5.90
CA VAL A 290 -3.59 27.91 5.01
C VAL A 290 -4.88 27.57 5.71
N ASP A 291 -6.02 27.78 5.05
CA ASP A 291 -7.32 27.49 5.67
C ASP A 291 -7.56 25.99 5.84
N ILE A 292 -7.12 25.18 4.87
CA ILE A 292 -7.33 23.72 4.82
C ILE A 292 -6.11 23.02 4.21
N VAL A 293 -5.62 21.99 4.89
CA VAL A 293 -4.57 21.08 4.38
C VAL A 293 -5.12 19.66 4.34
N THR A 294 -4.93 18.95 3.21
CA THR A 294 -5.31 17.54 3.05
C THR A 294 -4.10 16.64 2.80
N PHE A 295 -4.08 15.45 3.42
CA PHE A 295 -3.00 14.48 3.20
C PHE A 295 -3.41 13.03 3.48
N SER A 296 -2.60 12.09 3.00
CA SER A 296 -2.76 10.65 3.23
C SER A 296 -2.22 10.20 4.60
N GLY A 297 -2.92 9.28 5.27
CA GLY A 297 -2.43 8.59 6.47
C GLY A 297 -1.44 7.45 6.21
N ASP A 298 -1.47 6.85 5.02
CA ASP A 298 -0.70 5.66 4.64
C ASP A 298 0.50 5.94 3.73
N LYS A 299 1.11 7.12 3.90
CA LYS A 299 2.35 7.50 3.23
C LYS A 299 3.44 7.81 4.27
N LEU A 300 3.96 9.04 4.33
CA LEU A 300 5.02 9.40 5.28
C LEU A 300 4.55 9.35 6.73
N LEU A 301 3.26 9.58 6.98
CA LEU A 301 2.67 9.42 8.32
C LEU A 301 2.86 8.00 8.86
N GLY A 302 2.92 6.98 8.00
CA GLY A 302 3.17 5.59 8.42
C GLY A 302 1.99 4.92 9.12
N GLY A 303 0.78 5.44 8.93
CA GLY A 303 -0.47 4.93 9.50
C GLY A 303 -1.31 4.12 8.50
N PRO A 304 -2.57 3.80 8.85
CA PRO A 304 -3.50 3.14 7.94
C PRO A 304 -3.99 4.11 6.85
N GLN A 305 -4.62 3.57 5.81
CA GLN A 305 -5.23 4.40 4.76
C GLN A 305 -6.26 5.34 5.38
N ALA A 306 -6.06 6.64 5.21
CA ALA A 306 -6.97 7.68 5.64
C ALA A 306 -6.75 8.94 4.80
N GLY A 307 -7.78 9.76 4.67
CA GLY A 307 -7.68 11.14 4.22
C GLY A 307 -7.85 12.04 5.42
N ILE A 308 -6.81 12.77 5.76
CA ILE A 308 -6.79 13.63 6.94
C ILE A 308 -6.93 15.07 6.45
N ILE A 309 -7.85 15.80 7.07
CA ILE A 309 -8.12 17.20 6.78
C ILE A 309 -7.87 17.97 8.07
N VAL A 310 -6.97 18.94 8.03
CA VAL A 310 -6.67 19.83 9.15
C VAL A 310 -6.81 21.28 8.69
N GLY A 311 -7.17 22.20 9.59
CA GLY A 311 -7.28 23.62 9.25
C GLY A 311 -8.15 24.41 10.20
N LYS A 312 -8.78 25.47 9.69
CA LYS A 312 -9.68 26.33 10.46
C LYS A 312 -10.98 25.62 10.83
N ALA A 313 -11.44 25.85 12.06
CA ALA A 313 -12.61 25.17 12.62
C ALA A 313 -13.87 25.40 11.78
N GLU A 314 -14.04 26.60 11.23
CA GLU A 314 -15.21 26.93 10.41
C GLU A 314 -15.38 26.04 9.18
N TRP A 315 -14.28 25.64 8.52
CA TRP A 315 -14.29 24.85 7.31
C TRP A 315 -14.47 23.37 7.63
N ILE A 316 -13.79 22.89 8.67
CA ILE A 316 -13.94 21.53 9.16
C ILE A 316 -15.39 21.28 9.59
N GLU A 317 -16.02 22.21 10.31
CA GLU A 317 -17.42 22.11 10.71
C GLU A 317 -18.40 22.09 9.53
N LYS A 318 -18.14 22.89 8.49
CA LYS A 318 -18.92 22.84 7.24
C LYS A 318 -18.79 21.47 6.57
N MET A 319 -17.58 20.89 6.54
CA MET A 319 -17.33 19.57 5.96
C MET A 319 -18.01 18.47 6.76
N ARG A 320 -17.93 18.49 8.10
CA ARG A 320 -18.62 17.52 8.99
C ARG A 320 -20.14 17.47 8.75
N LYS A 321 -20.75 18.61 8.43
CA LYS A 321 -22.18 18.74 8.11
C LYS A 321 -22.54 18.35 6.68
N ASN A 322 -21.55 18.18 5.80
CA ASN A 322 -21.80 17.77 4.42
C ASN A 322 -22.33 16.31 4.39
N PRO A 323 -23.49 16.04 3.77
CA PRO A 323 -24.06 14.69 3.69
C PRO A 323 -23.12 13.63 3.13
N MET A 324 -22.19 14.00 2.25
CA MET A 324 -21.19 13.08 1.68
C MET A 324 -20.21 12.54 2.73
N MET A 325 -20.03 13.21 3.88
CA MET A 325 -19.22 12.64 4.97
C MET A 325 -19.74 11.29 5.43
N ARG A 326 -21.05 11.02 5.32
CA ARG A 326 -21.59 9.71 5.67
C ARG A 326 -21.12 8.61 4.73
N ALA A 327 -20.95 8.93 3.45
CA ALA A 327 -20.46 8.01 2.42
C ALA A 327 -18.93 7.84 2.46
N LEU A 328 -18.21 8.92 2.77
CA LEU A 328 -16.74 8.94 2.84
C LEU A 328 -16.19 8.58 4.22
N ARG A 329 -17.07 8.20 5.13
CA ARG A 329 -16.79 7.93 6.52
C ARG A 329 -15.78 6.80 6.68
N VAL A 330 -14.70 7.07 7.40
CA VAL A 330 -13.69 6.08 7.79
C VAL A 330 -14.26 5.06 8.79
N ASP A 331 -13.80 3.80 8.78
CA ASP A 331 -14.30 2.77 9.70
C ASP A 331 -13.57 2.76 11.06
N LYS A 332 -14.02 1.91 12.00
CA LYS A 332 -13.51 1.87 13.37
C LYS A 332 -12.06 1.38 13.46
N LEU A 333 -11.64 0.48 12.57
CA LEU A 333 -10.31 -0.11 12.57
C LEU A 333 -9.29 0.92 12.14
N ILE A 334 -9.57 1.65 11.05
CA ILE A 334 -8.70 2.74 10.59
C ILE A 334 -8.59 3.83 11.66
N ILE A 335 -9.69 4.26 12.29
CA ILE A 335 -9.63 5.25 13.37
C ILE A 335 -8.77 4.77 14.54
N ALA A 336 -8.92 3.52 14.98
CA ALA A 336 -8.12 2.97 16.07
C ALA A 336 -6.63 2.92 15.72
N GLY A 337 -6.29 2.41 14.54
CA GLY A 337 -4.91 2.36 14.06
C GLY A 337 -4.29 3.75 13.86
N LEU A 338 -5.06 4.70 13.33
CA LEU A 338 -4.62 6.08 13.13
C LEU A 338 -4.40 6.79 14.47
N SER A 339 -5.32 6.64 15.43
CA SER A 339 -5.20 7.23 16.76
C SER A 339 -3.94 6.76 17.48
N ALA A 340 -3.69 5.43 17.50
CA ALA A 340 -2.46 4.88 18.05
C ALA A 340 -1.21 5.36 17.30
N THR A 341 -1.30 5.50 15.96
CA THR A 341 -0.20 6.05 15.15
C THR A 341 0.14 7.48 15.54
N LEU A 342 -0.87 8.36 15.65
CA LEU A 342 -0.68 9.76 16.03
C LEU A 342 -0.14 9.89 17.47
N GLN A 343 -0.64 9.06 18.39
CA GLN A 343 -0.14 9.03 19.76
C GLN A 343 1.36 8.76 19.83
N ARG A 344 1.88 7.87 18.99
CA ARG A 344 3.33 7.57 18.96
C ARG A 344 4.20 8.75 18.56
N TYR A 345 3.73 9.60 17.65
CA TYR A 345 4.43 10.84 17.30
C TYR A 345 4.61 11.76 18.53
N LEU A 346 3.73 11.65 19.53
CA LEU A 346 3.78 12.44 20.76
C LEU A 346 4.58 11.77 21.89
N THR A 347 4.73 10.44 21.88
CA THR A 347 5.32 9.70 23.00
C THR A 347 6.74 9.18 22.75
N ASP A 348 7.09 8.88 21.50
CA ASP A 348 8.31 8.11 21.22
C ASP A 348 9.56 9.00 21.08
N GLY A 349 9.37 10.32 20.95
CA GLY A 349 10.45 11.31 20.93
C GLY A 349 11.59 10.94 19.97
N ALA A 350 12.83 10.92 20.47
CA ALA A 350 14.02 10.58 19.68
C ALA A 350 14.04 9.15 19.13
N ALA A 351 13.27 8.21 19.71
CA ALA A 351 13.21 6.82 19.28
C ALA A 351 12.17 6.56 18.18
N ILE A 352 11.47 7.59 17.70
CA ILE A 352 10.39 7.46 16.71
C ILE A 352 10.81 6.69 15.46
N ALA A 353 12.06 6.88 15.00
CA ALA A 353 12.60 6.18 13.85
C ALA A 353 12.78 4.68 14.03
N GLU A 354 12.92 4.19 15.26
CA GLU A 354 13.01 2.74 15.57
C GLU A 354 11.63 2.11 15.68
N GLN A 355 10.67 2.92 16.10
CA GLN A 355 9.33 2.51 16.49
C GLN A 355 8.33 2.49 15.33
N PHE A 356 8.55 3.33 14.31
CA PHE A 356 7.75 3.37 13.10
C PHE A 356 8.38 2.50 12.01
N PRO A 357 7.73 1.40 11.56
CA PRO A 357 8.33 0.47 10.60
C PRO A 357 8.78 1.13 9.29
N MET A 358 8.01 2.10 8.82
CA MET A 358 8.31 2.84 7.58
C MET A 358 9.47 3.81 7.80
N LEU A 359 9.45 4.59 8.87
CA LEU A 359 10.54 5.50 9.21
C LEU A 359 11.85 4.74 9.40
N ASN A 360 11.80 3.62 10.11
CA ASN A 360 12.96 2.76 10.30
C ASN A 360 13.54 2.31 8.97
N ARG A 361 12.70 1.85 8.03
CA ARG A 361 13.14 1.46 6.67
C ARG A 361 13.82 2.61 5.94
N TYR A 362 13.30 3.83 6.03
CA TYR A 362 13.93 4.99 5.39
C TYR A 362 15.31 5.31 5.98
N THR A 363 15.46 5.25 7.31
CA THR A 363 16.59 5.85 8.03
C THR A 363 17.70 4.86 8.39
N ARG A 364 17.56 3.58 8.05
CA ARG A 364 18.62 2.57 8.25
C ARG A 364 19.97 3.00 7.66
N SER A 365 21.02 2.80 8.45
CA SER A 365 22.39 3.01 8.04
C SER A 365 22.83 2.00 6.97
N ILE A 366 23.78 2.40 6.12
CA ILE A 366 24.29 1.52 5.07
C ILE A 366 25.09 0.35 5.66
N GLU A 367 25.75 0.55 6.79
CA GLU A 367 26.52 -0.45 7.52
C GLU A 367 25.60 -1.59 7.99
N THR A 368 24.40 -1.25 8.46
CA THR A 368 23.38 -2.23 8.85
C THR A 368 22.95 -3.07 7.66
N LEU A 369 22.76 -2.46 6.49
CA LEU A 369 22.40 -3.19 5.27
C LEU A 369 23.53 -4.09 4.79
N HIS A 370 24.79 -3.65 4.85
CA HIS A 370 25.94 -4.50 4.53
C HIS A 370 26.09 -5.68 5.48
N ALA A 371 25.84 -5.50 6.78
CA ALA A 371 25.90 -6.58 7.74
C ALA A 371 24.88 -7.69 7.40
N ILE A 372 23.66 -7.29 7.06
CA ILE A 372 22.60 -8.22 6.65
C ILE A 372 22.94 -8.88 5.31
N ALA A 373 23.48 -8.11 4.35
CA ALA A 373 23.90 -8.64 3.07
C ALA A 373 24.93 -9.76 3.24
N LYS A 374 25.97 -9.52 4.05
CA LYS A 374 27.01 -10.52 4.33
C LYS A 374 26.44 -11.79 4.95
N GLN A 375 25.55 -11.66 5.93
CA GLN A 375 24.93 -12.81 6.59
C GLN A 375 24.07 -13.62 5.59
N LEU A 376 23.20 -12.95 4.84
CA LEU A 376 22.33 -13.62 3.88
C LEU A 376 23.11 -14.23 2.71
N THR A 377 24.15 -13.57 2.20
CA THR A 377 24.98 -14.12 1.12
C THR A 377 25.56 -15.47 1.51
N VAL A 378 26.12 -15.61 2.72
CA VAL A 378 26.65 -16.90 3.20
C VAL A 378 25.57 -17.98 3.21
N GLN A 379 24.40 -17.67 3.80
CA GLN A 379 23.30 -18.62 3.89
C GLN A 379 22.77 -19.04 2.51
N LEU A 380 22.63 -18.09 1.58
CA LEU A 380 22.12 -18.36 0.25
C LEU A 380 23.14 -19.12 -0.61
N GLN A 381 24.44 -18.84 -0.45
CA GLN A 381 25.50 -19.59 -1.12
C GLN A 381 25.56 -21.04 -0.64
N ASP A 382 25.39 -21.28 0.66
CA ASP A 382 25.33 -22.63 1.22
C ASP A 382 24.13 -23.44 0.66
N ILE A 383 23.00 -22.77 0.41
CA ILE A 383 21.78 -23.37 -0.12
C ILE A 383 21.88 -23.64 -1.62
N PHE A 384 22.31 -22.66 -2.41
CA PHE A 384 22.31 -22.77 -3.87
C PHE A 384 23.57 -23.47 -4.42
N GLY A 385 24.67 -23.50 -3.67
CA GLY A 385 25.95 -24.01 -4.13
C GLY A 385 26.39 -23.33 -5.43
N GLU A 386 26.73 -24.12 -6.44
CA GLU A 386 27.17 -23.59 -7.75
C GLU A 386 26.02 -23.24 -8.71
N LYS A 387 24.75 -23.52 -8.35
CA LYS A 387 23.59 -23.32 -9.24
C LYS A 387 23.23 -21.84 -9.41
N ILE A 388 23.40 -21.05 -8.36
CA ILE A 388 23.13 -19.62 -8.32
C ILE A 388 24.26 -18.92 -7.60
N ASP A 389 24.94 -18.02 -8.29
CA ASP A 389 25.89 -17.11 -7.69
C ASP A 389 25.14 -15.97 -6.98
N VAL A 390 25.62 -15.60 -5.79
CA VAL A 390 25.00 -14.58 -4.95
C VAL A 390 26.06 -13.55 -4.59
N GLN A 391 25.88 -12.32 -5.07
CA GLN A 391 26.82 -11.23 -4.88
C GLN A 391 26.18 -10.07 -4.13
N ILE A 392 26.99 -9.28 -3.43
CA ILE A 392 26.54 -8.06 -2.77
C ILE A 392 26.84 -6.89 -3.70
N SER A 393 25.83 -6.04 -3.96
CA SER A 393 26.01 -4.80 -4.70
C SER A 393 25.45 -3.62 -3.93
N GLU A 394 26.19 -2.51 -3.94
CA GLU A 394 25.62 -1.21 -3.61
C GLU A 394 24.59 -0.81 -4.65
N THR A 395 23.56 -0.09 -4.21
CA THR A 395 22.49 0.39 -5.07
C THR A 395 21.80 1.59 -4.43
N TYR A 396 20.82 2.14 -5.13
CA TYR A 396 19.88 3.11 -4.61
C TYR A 396 18.47 2.52 -4.58
N GLY A 397 17.83 2.62 -3.41
CA GLY A 397 16.40 2.39 -3.20
C GLY A 397 15.59 3.67 -3.41
N GLN A 398 14.28 3.57 -3.30
CA GLN A 398 13.34 4.67 -3.48
C GLN A 398 12.46 4.83 -2.24
N ILE A 399 12.09 6.07 -1.92
CA ILE A 399 11.12 6.34 -0.86
C ILE A 399 9.73 5.79 -1.27
N GLY A 400 9.33 5.97 -2.53
CA GLY A 400 8.12 5.39 -3.10
C GLY A 400 6.98 6.39 -3.32
N SER A 401 5.84 5.88 -3.80
CA SER A 401 4.83 6.71 -4.47
C SER A 401 4.15 7.72 -3.53
N GLY A 402 4.14 8.99 -3.92
CA GLY A 402 3.24 10.01 -3.39
C GLY A 402 3.81 10.84 -2.25
N ALA A 403 5.13 10.86 -2.07
CA ALA A 403 5.84 11.82 -1.23
C ALA A 403 7.09 12.35 -1.94
N LEU A 404 8.07 11.49 -2.23
CA LEU A 404 9.38 11.92 -2.77
C LEU A 404 9.78 11.08 -4.01
N PRO A 405 9.43 11.52 -5.24
CA PRO A 405 9.45 10.68 -6.44
C PRO A 405 10.82 10.50 -7.12
N ILE A 406 11.73 11.47 -6.99
CA ILE A 406 13.08 11.42 -7.58
C ILE A 406 14.13 10.98 -6.55
N GLU A 407 13.81 11.12 -5.27
CA GLU A 407 14.79 10.98 -4.21
C GLU A 407 15.13 9.53 -3.97
N THR A 408 16.43 9.28 -3.88
CA THR A 408 16.97 7.94 -3.74
C THR A 408 17.65 7.76 -2.39
N LEU A 409 17.60 6.54 -1.87
CA LEU A 409 18.26 6.16 -0.63
C LEU A 409 19.43 5.25 -0.96
N PRO A 410 20.67 5.54 -0.53
CA PRO A 410 21.76 4.58 -0.61
C PRO A 410 21.30 3.23 -0.04
N SER A 411 21.62 2.10 -0.66
CA SER A 411 21.15 0.78 -0.25
C SER A 411 22.13 -0.31 -0.65
N VAL A 412 21.86 -1.53 -0.20
CA VAL A 412 22.59 -2.74 -0.54
C VAL A 412 21.60 -3.78 -1.01
N ALA A 413 21.95 -4.50 -2.07
CA ALA A 413 21.17 -5.60 -2.61
C ALA A 413 22.00 -6.88 -2.71
N LEU A 414 21.30 -8.00 -2.68
CA LEU A 414 21.82 -9.28 -3.14
C LEU A 414 21.47 -9.42 -4.62
N VAL A 415 22.48 -9.72 -5.43
CA VAL A 415 22.36 -9.93 -6.87
C VAL A 415 22.54 -11.41 -7.14
N LEU A 416 21.52 -12.03 -7.70
CA LEU A 416 21.47 -13.46 -7.97
C LEU A 416 21.59 -13.70 -9.47
N GLU A 417 22.52 -14.57 -9.83
CA GLU A 417 22.77 -14.99 -11.21
C GLU A 417 22.77 -16.53 -11.29
N SER A 418 21.94 -17.09 -12.16
CA SER A 418 22.00 -18.52 -12.48
C SER A 418 22.56 -18.73 -13.88
N ARG A 419 23.38 -19.77 -14.04
CA ARG A 419 23.88 -20.19 -15.36
C ARG A 419 22.87 -21.03 -16.14
N GLU A 420 21.87 -21.58 -15.45
CA GLU A 420 20.90 -22.53 -16.02
C GLU A 420 19.57 -21.88 -16.38
N VAL A 421 19.15 -20.85 -15.62
CA VAL A 421 17.87 -20.16 -15.81
C VAL A 421 18.03 -18.64 -15.88
N SER A 422 17.14 -17.97 -16.61
CA SER A 422 17.15 -16.51 -16.72
C SER A 422 16.70 -15.84 -15.42
N ALA A 423 17.02 -14.54 -15.26
CA ALA A 423 16.55 -13.75 -14.12
C ALA A 423 15.03 -13.66 -14.04
N GLU A 424 14.30 -13.70 -15.16
CA GLU A 424 12.83 -13.74 -15.17
C GLU A 424 12.30 -15.03 -14.56
N THR A 425 12.91 -16.17 -14.92
CA THR A 425 12.58 -17.49 -14.37
C THR A 425 12.91 -17.55 -12.89
N LEU A 426 14.07 -17.04 -12.48
CA LEU A 426 14.45 -16.97 -11.07
C LEU A 426 13.49 -16.07 -10.28
N ALA A 427 13.20 -14.88 -10.78
CA ALA A 427 12.22 -13.98 -10.17
C ALA A 427 10.82 -14.62 -10.09
N ALA A 428 10.41 -15.41 -11.09
CA ALA A 428 9.16 -16.15 -11.05
C ALA A 428 9.17 -17.25 -9.98
N ALA A 429 10.28 -17.97 -9.82
CA ALA A 429 10.44 -18.97 -8.76
C ALA A 429 10.29 -18.33 -7.37
N PHE A 430 10.97 -17.20 -7.12
CA PHE A 430 10.81 -16.44 -5.87
C PHE A 430 9.39 -15.89 -5.64
N ARG A 431 8.67 -15.48 -6.70
CA ARG A 431 7.24 -15.10 -6.58
C ARG A 431 6.30 -16.27 -6.27
N ASN A 432 6.69 -17.48 -6.68
CA ASN A 432 5.90 -18.70 -6.52
C ASN A 432 6.24 -19.48 -5.25
N ALA A 433 7.28 -19.07 -4.51
CA ALA A 433 7.57 -19.58 -3.17
C ALA A 433 6.36 -19.43 -2.23
N THR A 434 6.36 -20.20 -1.13
CA THR A 434 5.30 -20.19 -0.11
C THR A 434 4.97 -18.77 0.35
N ILE A 435 6.00 -18.02 0.73
CA ILE A 435 5.94 -16.57 0.90
C ILE A 435 6.64 -15.91 -0.29
N PRO A 436 5.93 -15.17 -1.15
CA PRO A 436 6.53 -14.55 -2.33
C PRO A 436 7.60 -13.53 -1.95
N ILE A 437 8.73 -13.59 -2.65
CA ILE A 437 9.79 -12.60 -2.56
C ILE A 437 9.77 -11.75 -3.84
N ILE A 438 9.53 -10.45 -3.68
CA ILE A 438 9.40 -9.51 -4.80
C ILE A 438 10.69 -8.70 -4.91
N GLY A 439 11.56 -9.10 -5.81
CA GLY A 439 12.74 -8.35 -6.22
C GLY A 439 12.52 -7.56 -7.52
N ARG A 440 13.61 -7.07 -8.10
CA ARG A 440 13.61 -6.40 -9.42
C ARG A 440 14.61 -7.08 -10.35
N ILE A 441 14.37 -6.96 -11.66
CA ILE A 441 15.30 -7.42 -12.68
C ILE A 441 16.03 -6.20 -13.21
N LYS A 442 17.37 -6.25 -13.22
CA LYS A 442 18.23 -5.17 -13.71
C LYS A 442 19.46 -5.79 -14.36
N ASP A 443 19.77 -5.33 -15.57
CA ASP A 443 20.91 -5.80 -16.37
C ASP A 443 20.95 -7.33 -16.55
N GLY A 444 19.77 -7.95 -16.69
CA GLY A 444 19.63 -9.42 -16.86
C GLY A 444 19.82 -10.23 -15.58
N LEU A 445 19.96 -9.58 -14.42
CA LEU A 445 20.17 -10.22 -13.12
C LEU A 445 18.97 -10.00 -12.19
N PHE A 446 18.78 -10.88 -11.20
CA PHE A 446 17.71 -10.74 -10.21
C PHE A 446 18.24 -10.10 -8.93
N TRP A 447 17.65 -8.97 -8.53
CA TRP A 447 18.09 -8.15 -7.41
C TRP A 447 17.09 -8.20 -6.26
N LEU A 448 17.60 -8.47 -5.06
CA LEU A 448 16.90 -8.38 -3.79
C LEU A 448 17.49 -7.22 -2.97
N ASP A 449 16.86 -6.05 -3.03
CA ASP A 449 17.26 -4.88 -2.26
C ASP A 449 16.88 -5.04 -0.78
N LEU A 450 17.84 -4.82 0.11
CA LEU A 450 17.70 -5.12 1.53
C LEU A 450 17.12 -3.96 2.35
N ARG A 451 16.90 -2.78 1.75
CA ARG A 451 16.33 -1.59 2.41
C ARG A 451 15.06 -1.91 3.17
N THR A 452 14.21 -2.75 2.59
CA THR A 452 12.89 -3.14 3.11
C THR A 452 12.87 -4.52 3.80
N VAL A 453 14.02 -5.20 3.91
CA VAL A 453 14.16 -6.56 4.45
C VAL A 453 14.65 -6.53 5.90
N TYR A 454 13.86 -7.10 6.82
CA TYR A 454 14.14 -7.20 8.26
C TYR A 454 14.18 -8.65 8.71
N GLY A 455 14.42 -8.90 10.00
CA GLY A 455 14.68 -10.25 10.53
C GLY A 455 13.67 -11.31 10.09
N ARG A 456 12.37 -11.00 10.06
CA ARG A 456 11.36 -11.95 9.59
C ARG A 456 11.44 -12.20 8.08
N GLU A 457 11.64 -11.15 7.29
CA GLU A 457 11.79 -11.25 5.84
C GLU A 457 13.08 -11.95 5.43
N GLN A 458 14.17 -11.81 6.20
CA GLN A 458 15.41 -12.57 6.00
C GLN A 458 15.15 -14.08 6.09
N ALA A 459 14.44 -14.51 7.13
CA ALA A 459 14.08 -15.92 7.30
C ALA A 459 13.22 -16.44 6.12
N TRP A 460 12.26 -15.63 5.65
CA TRP A 460 11.44 -15.98 4.49
C TRP A 460 12.23 -16.05 3.18
N ILE A 461 13.23 -15.19 2.98
CA ILE A 461 14.13 -15.26 1.83
C ILE A 461 14.92 -16.58 1.84
N VAL A 462 15.44 -16.97 3.00
CA VAL A 462 16.19 -18.23 3.18
C VAL A 462 15.27 -19.43 2.92
N GLU A 463 14.05 -19.43 3.46
CA GLU A 463 13.07 -20.50 3.22
C GLU A 463 12.70 -20.62 1.73
N ALA A 464 12.48 -19.49 1.05
CA ALA A 464 12.21 -19.47 -0.38
C ALA A 464 13.41 -20.00 -1.18
N ALA A 465 14.64 -19.65 -0.79
CA ALA A 465 15.84 -20.14 -1.44
C ALA A 465 15.97 -21.68 -1.34
N THR A 466 15.67 -22.25 -0.16
CA THR A 466 15.67 -23.71 0.02
C THR A 466 14.66 -24.40 -0.91
N GLN A 467 13.44 -23.88 -1.00
CA GLN A 467 12.40 -24.41 -1.91
C GLN A 467 12.85 -24.36 -3.38
N ILE A 468 13.52 -23.27 -3.76
CA ILE A 468 14.00 -23.07 -5.13
C ILE A 468 15.18 -24.00 -5.44
N ALA A 469 16.11 -24.21 -4.50
CA ALA A 469 17.26 -25.10 -4.68
C ALA A 469 16.88 -26.59 -4.84
N GLU A 470 15.70 -27.00 -4.36
CA GLU A 470 15.13 -28.34 -4.55
C GLU A 470 14.51 -28.54 -5.94
N THR A 471 14.18 -27.44 -6.63
CA THR A 471 13.40 -27.45 -7.88
C THR A 471 14.20 -27.05 -9.12
N LEU A 472 15.26 -26.25 -8.94
CA LEU A 472 16.39 -26.09 -9.86
C LEU A 472 17.36 -27.24 -9.66
#